data_AF-A0A7Z9S0T4-F1
#
_entry.id   AF-A0A7Z9S0T4-F1
#
_cell.length_a   1.000
_cell.length_b   1.000
_cell.length_c   1.000
_cell.angle_alpha   90.00
_cell.angle_beta   90.00
_cell.angle_gamma   90.00
#
_symmetry.space_group_name_H-M   'P 1'
#
loop_
_entity.id
_entity.type
_entity.pdbx_description
1 polymer ?
#
loop_
_entity_poly.entity_id
_entity_poly.type
_entity_poly.pdbx_seq_one_letter_code
_entity_poly.pdbx_strand_id
1 'polypeptide(L)' 'MPLIAVDAMGGDRAPAIPVRGAIRALAENSELQVTLVGVQDLIQREIDSV' A
#
# COMPACT_ATOMS: atom_id res chain seq x y z
N MET A 1 8.39 -2.22 16.17
CA MET A 1 7.51 -2.35 14.99
C MET A 1 6.87 -1.00 14.67
N PRO A 2 7.44 -0.21 13.74
CA PRO A 2 6.80 1.02 13.27
C PRO A 2 5.53 0.70 12.47
N LEU A 3 4.49 1.49 12.68
CA LEU A 3 3.25 1.47 11.90
C LEU A 3 3.17 2.75 11.06
N ILE A 4 3.05 2.60 9.75
CA ILE A 4 2.98 3.71 8.80
C ILE A 4 1.63 3.69 8.09
N ALA A 5 0.89 4.79 8.18
CA ALA A 5 -0.29 5.00 7.33
C ALA A 5 0.16 5.58 5.98
N VAL A 6 -0.34 5.00 4.89
CA VAL A 6 -0.04 5.43 3.52
C VAL A 6 -1.34 5.81 2.84
N ASP A 7 -1.42 7.03 2.30
CA ASP A 7 -2.49 7.42 1.38
C ASP A 7 -2.35 6.62 0.08
N ALA A 8 -3.25 5.67 -0.13
CA ALA A 8 -3.25 4.83 -1.31
C ALA A 8 -3.91 5.51 -2.51
N MET A 9 -4.55 6.66 -2.34
CA MET A 9 -5.32 7.34 -3.40
C MET A 9 -4.59 8.54 -4.00
N GLY A 10 -3.47 8.96 -3.41
CA GLY A 10 -2.67 10.09 -3.84
C GLY A 10 -1.79 9.81 -5.07
N GLY A 11 -1.87 10.70 -6.06
CA GLY A 11 -0.98 10.73 -7.24
C GLY A 11 -1.58 10.12 -8.50
N ASP A 12 -0.95 10.43 -9.64
CA ASP A 12 -1.49 10.14 -10.99
C ASP A 12 -1.72 8.65 -11.29
N ARG A 13 -1.04 7.77 -10.55
CA ARG A 13 -1.08 6.32 -10.72
C ARG A 13 -1.56 5.59 -9.47
N ALA A 14 -2.35 6.27 -8.64
CA ALA A 14 -3.04 5.63 -7.54
C ALA A 14 -4.20 4.74 -8.03
N PRO A 15 -4.51 3.62 -7.34
CA PRO A 15 -3.81 3.11 -6.16
C PRO A 15 -2.57 2.27 -6.47
N ALA A 16 -2.29 1.99 -7.75
CA ALA A 16 -1.26 1.03 -8.17
C ALA A 16 0.14 1.29 -7.61
N ILE A 17 0.65 2.52 -7.73
CA ILE A 17 2.04 2.82 -7.31
C ILE A 17 2.19 2.86 -5.78
N PRO A 18 1.34 3.57 -5.01
CA PRO A 18 1.41 3.53 -3.55
C PRO A 18 1.30 2.12 -2.96
N VAL A 19 0.37 1.30 -3.48
CA VAL A 19 0.16 -0.09 -3.00
C VAL A 19 1.38 -0.97 -3.29
N ARG A 20 1.90 -0.95 -4.53
CA ARG A 20 3.10 -1.74 -4.89
C ARG A 20 4.33 -1.29 -4.11
N GLY A 21 4.48 0.01 -3.86
CA GLY A 21 5.55 0.55 -3.03
C GLY A 21 5.48 0.04 -1.59
N ALA A 22 4.29 0.05 -0.99
CA ALA A 22 4.07 -0.48 0.36
C ALA A 22 4.41 -1.97 0.45
N ILE A 23 3.98 -2.79 -0.52
CA ILE A 23 4.27 -4.23 -0.55
C ILE A 23 5.78 -4.48 -0.64
N ARG A 24 6.51 -3.74 -1.49
CA ARG A 24 7.97 -3.85 -1.59
C ARG A 24 8.66 -3.48 -0.27
N ALA A 25 8.22 -2.40 0.39
CA ALA A 25 8.78 -1.99 1.67
C ALA A 25 8.59 -3.06 2.77
N LEU A 26 7.44 -3.73 2.80
CA LEU A 26 7.18 -4.85 3.71
C LEU A 26 8.10 -6.06 3.45
N ALA A 27 8.48 -6.29 2.19
CA ALA A 27 9.42 -7.36 1.83
C ALA A 27 10.87 -7.05 2.28
N GLU A 28 11.24 -5.78 2.37
CA GLU A 28 12.58 -5.34 2.80
C GLU A 28 12.71 -5.20 4.33
N ASN A 29 11.59 -5.04 5.05
CA ASN A 29 11.58 -4.86 6.50
C ASN A 29 10.42 -5.63 7.15
N SER A 30 10.76 -6.78 7.76
CA SER A 30 9.78 -7.65 8.44
C SER A 30 9.22 -7.08 9.74
N GLU A 31 9.82 -6.03 10.31
CA GLU A 31 9.29 -5.35 11.50
C GLU A 31 8.34 -4.18 11.16
N LEU A 32 8.21 -3.84 9.87
CA LEU A 32 7.35 -2.77 9.38
C LEU A 32 5.89 -3.24 9.28
N GLN A 33 4.98 -2.37 9.70
CA GLN A 33 3.55 -2.50 9.44
C GLN A 33 3.06 -1.31 8.61
N VAL A 34 2.19 -1.57 7.64
CA VAL A 34 1.60 -0.53 6.77
C VAL A 34 0.09 -0.62 6.80
N THR A 35 -0.57 0.51 7.00
CA THR A 35 -2.02 0.68 6.80
C THR A 35 -2.25 1.50 5.54
N LEU A 36 -2.83 0.87 4.52
CA LEU A 36 -3.25 1.57 3.31
C LEU A 36 -4.59 2.27 3.57
N VAL A 37 -4.64 3.59 3.36
CA VAL A 37 -5.81 4.43 3.59
C VAL A 37 -6.40 4.85 2.25
N GLY A 38 -7.69 4.56 2.03
CA GLY A 38 -8.38 4.92 0.78
C GLY A 38 -9.62 4.07 0.53
N VAL A 39 -10.05 3.99 -0.74
CA VAL A 39 -11.21 3.20 -1.14
C VAL A 39 -10.87 1.71 -1.11
N GLN A 40 -11.39 1.00 -0.12
CA GLN A 40 -11.05 -0.40 0.18
C GLN A 40 -11.17 -1.32 -1.05
N ASP A 41 -12.26 -1.25 -1.82
CA ASP A 41 -12.46 -2.12 -2.98
C ASP A 41 -11.42 -1.91 -4.08
N LEU A 42 -10.97 -0.67 -4.31
CA LEU A 42 -9.96 -0.36 -5.31
C LEU A 42 -8.57 -0.81 -4.86
N ILE A 43 -8.27 -0.61 -3.58
CA ILE A 43 -7.02 -1.09 -2.96
C ILE A 43 -6.95 -2.61 -3.00
N GLN A 44 -8.04 -3.30 -2.62
CA GLN A 44 -8.08 -4.76 -2.62
C GLN A 44 -7.91 -5.33 -4.03
N ARG A 45 -8.56 -4.74 -5.04
CA ARG A 45 -8.36 -5.14 -6.44
C ARG A 45 -6.92 -4.97 -6.90
N GLU A 46 -6.24 -3.90 -6.48
CA GLU A 46 -4.83 -3.74 -6.81
C GLU A 46 -3.99 -4.82 -6.11
N ILE A 47 -4.21 -5.07 -4.81
CA ILE A 47 -3.50 -6.13 -4.04
C ILE A 47 -3.69 -7.50 -4.71
N ASP A 48 -4.90 -7.84 -5.14
CA ASP A 48 -5.20 -9.12 -5.80
C ASP A 48 -4.58 -9.22 -7.21
N SER A 49 -4.12 -8.11 -7.78
CA SER A 49 -3.50 -8.02 -9.12
C SER A 49 -1.97 -8.09 -9.11
N VAL A 50 -1.34 -8.08 -7.93
CA VAL A 50 0.13 -8.12 -7.75
C VAL A 50 0.58 -9.49 -7.27
#